data_AF-A0AAQ3W5Y0-F1
#
_entry.id   AF-A0AAQ3W5Y0-F1
#
_cell.length_a   1.000
_cell.length_b   1.000
_cell.length_c   1.000
_cell.angle_alpha   90.00
_cell.angle_beta   90.00
_cell.angle_gamma   90.00
#
_symmetry.space_group_name_H-M   'P 1'
#
loop_
_entity.id
_entity.type
_entity.pdbx_description
1 polymer ?
#
loop_
_entity_poly.entity_id
_entity_poly.type
_entity_poly.pdbx_seq_one_letter_code
_entity_poly.pdbx_strand_id
1 'polypeptide(L)' 'MQFATTFLPADFSQNKLKVLSLVKLLVQIKNNDDKIIEEFETVPSEKVYKINSELIPTTRVEVTVVPGEVIEFYPVVTAL' A
#
# COMPACT_ATOMS: atom_id res chain seq x y z
N MET A 1 15.16 1.81 -1.77
CA MET A 1 14.26 2.86 -2.28
C MET A 1 13.50 3.46 -1.11
N GLN A 2 13.32 4.77 -1.09
CA GLN A 2 12.42 5.43 -0.13
C GLN A 2 11.14 5.78 -0.88
N PHE A 3 10.05 5.08 -0.57
CA PHE A 3 8.72 5.36 -1.11
C PHE A 3 7.76 5.45 0.07
N ALA A 4 7.09 6.59 0.17
CA ALA A 4 6.03 6.87 1.11
C ALA A 4 5.00 7.73 0.38
N THR A 5 3.72 7.36 0.50
CA THR A 5 2.61 8.14 -0.04
C THR A 5 1.46 8.14 0.95
N THR A 6 0.64 9.20 0.89
CA THR A 6 -0.53 9.36 1.74
C THR A 6 -1.72 9.67 0.87
N PHE A 7 -2.84 9.01 1.15
CA PHE A 7 -4.12 9.23 0.50
C PHE A 7 -5.16 9.70 1.52
N LEU A 8 -6.08 10.54 1.06
CA LEU A 8 -7.23 10.99 1.82
C LEU A 8 -8.45 10.11 1.51
N PRO A 9 -9.45 10.06 2.40
CA PRO A 9 -10.67 9.27 2.20
C PRO A 9 -11.39 9.59 0.89
N ALA A 10 -11.33 10.86 0.46
CA ALA A 10 -11.92 11.34 -0.78
C ALA A 10 -11.29 10.70 -2.05
N ASP A 11 -10.08 10.14 -1.95
CA ASP A 11 -9.42 9.43 -3.06
C ASP A 11 -10.02 8.03 -3.31
N PHE A 12 -10.85 7.53 -2.38
CA PHE A 12 -11.41 6.19 -2.42
C PHE A 12 -12.90 6.22 -2.77
N SER A 13 -13.25 5.73 -3.96
CA SER A 13 -14.65 5.60 -4.39
C SER A 13 -15.35 4.33 -3.87
N GLN A 14 -14.61 3.33 -3.39
CA GLN A 14 -15.14 1.99 -3.06
C GLN A 14 -14.52 1.33 -1.80
N ASN A 15 -13.85 2.08 -0.91
CA ASN A 15 -13.05 1.50 0.19
C ASN A 15 -12.10 0.37 -0.28
N LYS A 16 -11.49 0.57 -1.45
CA LYS A 16 -10.55 -0.38 -2.05
C LYS A 16 -9.29 0.34 -2.45
N LEU A 17 -8.16 -0.24 -2.08
CA LEU A 17 -6.86 0.19 -2.54
C LEU A 17 -6.44 -0.66 -3.74
N LYS A 18 -6.17 -0.02 -4.87
CA LYS A 18 -5.57 -0.69 -6.04
C LYS A 18 -4.07 -0.48 -6.00
N VAL A 19 -3.32 -1.57 -6.03
CA VAL A 19 -1.86 -1.54 -5.93
C VAL A 19 -1.26 -2.22 -7.16
N LEU A 20 -0.33 -1.52 -7.80
CA LEU A 20 0.50 -2.04 -8.87
C LEU A 20 1.96 -1.93 -8.43
N SER A 21 2.38 -2.89 -7.61
CA SER A 21 3.70 -2.93 -7.03
C SER A 21 4.28 -4.32 -7.17
N LEU A 22 5.56 -4.39 -7.56
CA LEU A 22 6.34 -5.63 -7.56
C LEU A 22 6.92 -5.96 -6.17
N VAL A 23 6.76 -5.03 -5.23
CA VAL A 23 7.21 -5.14 -3.83
C VAL A 23 6.04 -5.14 -2.87
N LYS A 24 6.23 -5.72 -1.69
CA LYS A 24 5.28 -5.56 -0.60
C LYS A 24 5.32 -4.14 -0.06
N LEU A 25 4.14 -3.60 0.14
CA LEU A 25 3.92 -2.30 0.75
C LEU A 25 3.20 -2.53 2.07
N LEU A 26 3.61 -1.79 3.10
CA LEU A 26 2.85 -1.64 4.33
C LEU A 26 1.79 -0.56 4.11
N VAL A 27 0.54 -0.89 4.40
CA VAL A 27 -0.59 0.04 4.37
C VAL A 27 -1.07 0.25 5.80
N GLN A 28 -1.07 1.49 6.25
CA GLN A 28 -1.55 1.90 7.56
C GLN A 28 -2.68 2.90 7.39
N ILE A 29 -3.81 2.65 8.04
CA ILE A 29 -4.91 3.59 8.10
C ILE A 29 -4.87 4.21 9.49
N LYS A 30 -4.71 5.53 9.54
CA LYS A 30 -4.57 6.30 10.78
C LYS A 30 -5.75 7.26 10.94
N ASN A 31 -6.16 7.49 12.18
CA ASN A 31 -7.12 8.54 12.51
C ASN A 31 -6.41 9.92 12.68
N ASN A 32 -7.15 10.94 13.14
CA ASN A 32 -6.59 12.28 13.36
C ASN A 32 -5.54 12.35 14.48
N ASP A 33 -5.52 11.37 15.39
CA ASP A 33 -4.57 11.29 16.51
C ASP A 33 -3.34 10.43 16.16
N ASP A 34 -3.12 10.16 14.87
CA ASP A 34 -2.11 9.25 14.32
C ASP A 34 -2.19 7.80 14.85
N LYS A 35 -3.33 7.41 15.45
CA LYS A 35 -3.58 6.05 15.89
C LYS A 35 -3.91 5.16 14.69
N ILE A 36 -3.18 4.07 14.54
CA ILE A 36 -3.43 3.03 13.55
C ILE A 36 -4.74 2.32 13.90
N ILE A 37 -5.71 2.37 12.99
CA ILE A 37 -7.01 1.68 13.11
C ILE A 37 -7.06 0.39 12.29
N GLU A 38 -6.27 0.30 11.22
CA GLU A 38 -6.06 -0.91 10.44
C GLU A 38 -4.68 -0.87 9.79
N GLU A 39 -4.06 -2.04 9.70
CA GLU A 39 -2.74 -2.25 9.12
C GLU A 39 -2.74 -3.57 8.37
N PHE A 40 -2.15 -3.57 7.17
CA PHE A 40 -1.90 -4.78 6.41
C PHE A 40 -0.74 -4.61 5.44
N GLU A 41 -0.15 -5.73 5.02
CA GLU A 41 0.86 -5.77 3.96
C GLU A 41 0.21 -6.18 2.64
N THR A 42 0.65 -5.58 1.54
CA THR A 42 0.28 -6.04 0.19
C THR A 42 1.11 -7.25 -0.19
N VAL A 43 0.70 -7.93 -1.26
CA VAL A 43 1.38 -9.07 -1.89
C VAL A 43 1.47 -8.78 -3.38
N PRO A 44 2.63 -8.88 -4.04
CA PRO A 44 2.79 -8.48 -5.44
C PRO A 44 1.85 -9.18 -6.45
N SER A 45 1.34 -10.37 -6.13
CA SER A 45 0.40 -11.11 -6.97
C SER A 45 -1.05 -10.60 -6.90
N GLU A 46 -1.39 -9.80 -5.90
CA GLU A 46 -2.73 -9.26 -5.70
C GLU A 46 -2.75 -7.74 -5.96
N LYS A 47 -3.82 -7.30 -6.63
CA LYS A 47 -3.92 -5.91 -7.14
C LYS A 47 -4.97 -5.08 -6.42
N VAL A 48 -5.85 -5.70 -5.64
CA VAL A 48 -7.02 -5.04 -5.07
C VAL A 48 -7.18 -5.47 -3.62
N TYR A 49 -7.03 -4.52 -2.71
CA TYR A 49 -7.18 -4.73 -1.28
C TYR A 49 -8.46 -4.07 -0.80
N LYS A 50 -9.27 -4.81 -0.05
CA LYS A 50 -10.44 -4.24 0.64
C LYS A 50 -9.96 -3.62 1.95
N ILE A 51 -10.33 -2.36 2.16
CA ILE A 51 -10.17 -1.68 3.43
C ILE A 51 -11.40 -2.01 4.28
N ASN A 52 -11.19 -2.62 5.45
CA ASN A 52 -12.29 -3.05 6.30
C ASN A 52 -12.76 -1.95 7.24
N SER A 53 -11.86 -1.01 7.57
CA SER A 53 -12.15 0.15 8.39
C SER A 53 -13.02 1.16 7.64
N GLU A 54 -13.82 1.88 8.41
CA GLU A 54 -14.54 3.04 7.88
C GLU A 54 -13.56 4.19 7.65
N LEU A 55 -13.52 4.70 6.41
CA LEU A 55 -12.73 5.86 6.04
C LEU A 55 -13.55 7.14 6.26
N ILE A 56 -13.51 7.65 7.49
CA ILE A 56 -14.13 8.96 7.82
C ILE A 56 -13.24 10.11 7.31
N PRO A 57 -13.76 11.33 7.07
CA PRO A 57 -13.01 12.44 6.45
C PRO A 57 -11.67 12.82 7.09
N THR A 58 -11.48 12.42 8.35
CA THR A 58 -10.28 12.69 9.16
C THR A 58 -9.28 11.53 9.18
N THR A 59 -9.52 10.42 8.47
CA THR A 59 -8.52 9.35 8.36
C THR A 59 -7.51 9.65 7.27
N ARG A 60 -6.36 9.00 7.35
CA ARG A 60 -5.29 9.04 6.36
C ARG A 60 -4.86 7.61 6.07
N VAL A 61 -4.66 7.29 4.80
CA VAL A 61 -4.12 6.00 4.37
C VAL A 61 -2.67 6.22 3.95
N GLU A 62 -1.74 5.73 4.76
CA GLU A 62 -0.31 5.80 4.51
C GLU A 62 0.18 4.49 3.90
N VAL A 63 0.98 4.61 2.85
CA VAL A 63 1.56 3.46 2.16
C VAL A 63 3.06 3.64 2.07
N THR A 64 3.81 2.69 2.61
CA THR A 64 5.28 2.70 2.65
C THR A 64 5.85 1.37 2.16
N VAL A 65 7.06 1.37 1.63
CA VAL A 65 7.77 0.10 1.33
C VAL A 65 8.14 -0.60 2.63
N VAL A 66 7.93 -1.92 2.69
CA VAL A 66 8.36 -2.74 3.82
C VAL A 66 9.90 -2.75 3.89
N PRO A 67 10.53 -2.39 5.02
CA PRO A 67 11.98 -2.38 5.15
C PRO A 67 12.59 -3.77 4.95
N GLY A 68 13.75 -3.83 4.29
CA GLY A 68 14.53 -5.07 4.18
C GLY A 68 14.00 -6.07 3.15
N GLU A 69 13.00 -5.71 2.35
CA GLU A 69 12.52 -6.60 1.30
C GLU A 69 13.56 -6.74 0.17
N VAL A 70 13.94 -7.99 -0.12
CA VAL A 70 14.84 -8.34 -1.23
C VAL A 70 14.00 -8.73 -2.42
N ILE A 71 14.14 -7.98 -3.52
CA ILE A 71 13.45 -8.28 -4.78
C ILE A 71 14.41 -9.04 -5.66
N GLU A 72 14.06 -10.28 -6.02
CA GLU A 72 14.83 -11.02 -7.01
C GLU A 72 14.64 -10.39 -8.39
N PHE A 73 15.74 -9.94 -8.98
CA PHE A 73 15.77 -9.40 -10.33
C PHE A 73 16.35 -10.44 -11.28
N TYR A 74 15.50 -10.94 -12.19
CA TYR A 74 15.89 -11.90 -13.23
C TYR A 74 15.98 -11.20 -14.58
N PRO A 75 17.18 -10.74 -15.01
CA PRO A 75 17.33 -10.13 -16.32
C PRO A 75 17.16 -11.19 -17.41
N VAL A 76 16.21 -10.98 -18.31
CA VAL A 76 16.09 -11.79 -19.54
C VAL A 76 17.01 -11.17 -20.58
N VAL A 77 18.17 -11.78 -20.80
CA VAL A 77 19.08 -11.41 -21.90
C VAL A 77 18.74 -12.29 -23.10
N THR A 78 18.08 -11.71 -24.10
CA THR A 78 17.94 -12.36 -25.42
C THR A 78 19.25 -12.13 -26.17
N ALA A 79 20.09 -13.15 -26.26
CA ALA A 79 21.21 -13.13 -27.21
C ALA A 79 20.63 -13.37 -28.61
N LEU A 80 20.86 -12.42 -29.52
CA LEU A 80 20.57 -12.56 -30.96
C LEU A 80 21.68 -13.34 -31.67
#